data_AF-A0A3C1SRZ1-F1
#
_entry.id   AF-A0A3C1SRZ1-F1
#
_cell.length_a   1.000
_cell.length_b   1.000
_cell.length_c   1.000
_cell.angle_alpha   90.00
_cell.angle_beta   90.00
_cell.angle_gamma   90.00
#
_symmetry.space_group_name_H-M   'P 1'
#
loop_
_entity.id
_entity.type
_entity.pdbx_description
1 polymer ?
#
loop_
_entity_poly.entity_id
_entity_poly.type
_entity_poly.pdbx_seq_one_letter_code
_entity_poly.pdbx_strand_id
1 'polypeptide(L)'
;MANPFDVSRRQVAALVPASALAAVGDHHALTALFPVLAARLDRLSQRNAGSLTQYAGEERQWLADARLFYGYHRFLPDLDRLIGQELAQPRQPTPAAFADAALALLREQGFNQTEAVRYFGLFYQLRRAYRFIDSALIGSSPCMRQFRRALWNNIFGCDLRVYERYLWNRMEDFSTLLLGETGSGKGSAAAAIGRSVFIPFDPASNRFQHGVADTFLTVNLAEFPESLIESELFGHR
;
A
#
# COMPACT_ATOMS: atom_id res chain seq x y z
N MET A 1 11.39 1.93 -1.51
CA MET A 1 10.34 2.14 -2.52
C MET A 1 9.92 3.59 -2.53
N ALA A 2 9.69 4.18 -3.71
CA ALA A 2 9.31 5.60 -3.85
C ALA A 2 7.79 5.81 -3.73
N ASN A 3 7.38 7.04 -3.41
CA ASN A 3 5.97 7.46 -3.48
C ASN A 3 5.47 7.35 -4.93
N PRO A 4 4.44 6.55 -5.23
CA PRO A 4 3.95 6.35 -6.59
C PRO A 4 3.47 7.67 -7.23
N PHE A 5 2.91 8.59 -6.44
CA PHE A 5 2.42 9.89 -6.93
C PHE A 5 3.53 10.94 -7.15
N ASP A 6 4.78 10.60 -6.83
CA ASP A 6 5.94 11.42 -7.19
C ASP A 6 6.63 10.94 -8.47
N VAL A 7 6.48 9.65 -8.81
CA VAL A 7 7.12 9.05 -9.97
C VAL A 7 6.39 9.45 -11.25
N SER A 8 7.06 10.24 -12.07
CA SER A 8 6.55 10.62 -13.38
C SER A 8 6.70 9.48 -14.40
N ARG A 9 5.75 9.39 -15.33
CA ARG A 9 5.82 8.46 -16.47
C ARG A 9 7.10 8.67 -17.30
N ARG A 10 7.62 9.90 -17.37
CA ARG A 10 8.89 10.24 -18.04
C ARG A 10 10.11 9.64 -17.36
N GLN A 11 10.18 9.65 -16.02
CA GLN A 11 11.27 9.03 -15.28
C GLN A 11 11.30 7.51 -15.52
N VAL A 12 10.14 6.87 -15.53
CA VAL A 12 10.04 5.44 -15.85
C VAL A 12 10.43 5.16 -17.30
N ALA A 13 10.01 6.00 -18.25
CA ALA A 13 10.34 5.85 -19.67
C ALA A 13 11.85 5.85 -19.95
N ALA A 14 12.67 6.50 -19.11
CA ALA A 14 14.12 6.47 -19.23
C ALA A 14 14.75 5.12 -18.81
N LEU A 15 14.00 4.27 -18.11
CA LEU A 15 14.48 3.02 -17.50
C LEU A 15 13.93 1.76 -18.18
N VAL A 16 12.92 1.89 -19.04
CA VAL A 16 12.22 0.77 -19.67
C VAL A 16 12.08 0.99 -21.17
N PRO A 17 12.01 -0.08 -21.99
CA PRO A 17 11.63 0.04 -23.39
C PRO A 17 10.25 0.68 -23.54
N ALA A 18 10.04 1.45 -24.62
CA ALA A 18 8.76 2.10 -24.90
C ALA A 18 7.57 1.10 -24.95
N SER A 19 7.82 -0.12 -25.45
CA SER A 19 6.83 -1.21 -25.48
C SER A 19 6.36 -1.65 -24.10
N ALA A 20 7.24 -1.67 -23.09
CA ALA A 20 6.88 -2.00 -21.72
C ALA A 20 5.96 -0.93 -21.12
N LEU A 21 6.21 0.35 -21.42
CA LEU A 21 5.38 1.46 -20.95
C LEU A 21 4.01 1.53 -21.65
N ALA A 22 3.93 1.07 -22.90
CA ALA A 22 2.69 0.94 -23.64
C ALA A 22 1.82 -0.21 -23.11
N ALA A 23 2.44 -1.37 -22.82
CA ALA A 23 1.75 -2.56 -22.32
C ALA A 23 1.04 -2.37 -20.96
N VAL A 24 1.50 -1.41 -20.15
CA VAL A 24 0.91 -1.08 -18.85
C VAL A 24 -0.46 -0.40 -18.98
N GLY A 25 -0.77 0.24 -20.12
CA GLY A 25 -2.04 0.92 -20.35
C GLY A 25 -2.35 1.97 -19.27
N ASP A 26 -3.46 1.76 -18.57
CA ASP A 26 -3.97 2.61 -17.48
C ASP A 26 -3.38 2.27 -16.09
N HIS A 27 -2.60 1.19 -15.97
CA HIS A 27 -1.93 0.88 -14.70
C HIS A 27 -0.83 1.89 -14.40
N HIS A 28 -0.43 1.95 -13.12
CA HIS A 28 0.62 2.89 -12.70
C HIS A 28 1.95 2.60 -13.43
N ALA A 29 2.65 3.66 -13.87
CA ALA A 29 3.84 3.55 -14.72
C ALA A 29 4.94 2.65 -14.10
N LEU A 30 5.07 2.60 -12.78
CA LEU A 30 6.03 1.72 -12.08
C LEU A 30 5.87 0.24 -12.45
N THR A 31 4.67 -0.20 -12.83
CA THR A 31 4.42 -1.57 -13.29
C THR A 31 5.26 -1.94 -14.52
N ALA A 32 5.65 -0.95 -15.34
CA ALA A 32 6.49 -1.17 -16.51
C ALA A 32 7.92 -1.62 -16.14
N LEU A 33 8.37 -1.34 -14.92
CA LEU A 33 9.69 -1.77 -14.42
C LEU A 33 9.72 -3.25 -14.07
N PHE A 34 8.56 -3.87 -13.80
CA PHE A 34 8.49 -5.25 -13.33
C PHE A 34 9.16 -6.26 -14.28
N PRO A 35 8.88 -6.28 -15.60
CA PRO A 35 9.56 -7.21 -16.51
C PRO A 35 11.08 -6.99 -16.59
N VAL A 36 11.52 -5.72 -16.53
CA VAL A 36 12.94 -5.35 -16.57
C VAL A 36 13.65 -5.83 -15.31
N LEU A 37 13.02 -5.67 -14.15
CA LEU A 37 13.56 -6.13 -12.88
C LEU A 37 13.59 -7.65 -12.80
N ALA A 38 12.52 -8.32 -13.22
CA ALA A 38 12.43 -9.78 -13.29
C ALA A 38 13.62 -10.36 -14.08
N ALA A 39 13.83 -9.87 -15.32
CA ALA A 39 14.94 -10.32 -16.15
C ALA A 39 16.34 -10.01 -15.56
N ARG A 40 16.47 -9.01 -14.68
CA ARG A 40 17.73 -8.74 -13.95
C ARG A 40 17.93 -9.70 -12.79
N LEU A 41 16.87 -9.97 -12.02
CA LEU A 41 16.90 -10.94 -10.91
C LEU A 41 17.13 -12.37 -11.41
N ASP A 42 16.58 -12.74 -12.56
CA ASP A 42 16.81 -14.04 -13.19
C ASP A 42 18.27 -14.20 -13.60
N ARG A 43 18.87 -13.18 -14.24
CA ARG A 43 20.29 -13.18 -14.60
C ARG A 43 21.21 -13.26 -13.39
N LEU A 44 20.86 -12.61 -12.28
CA LEU A 44 21.60 -12.74 -11.02
C LEU A 44 21.51 -14.16 -10.46
N SER A 45 20.31 -14.75 -10.50
CA SER A 45 20.07 -16.12 -10.05
C SER A 45 20.84 -17.14 -10.88
N GLN A 46 20.89 -16.98 -12.21
CA GLN A 46 21.69 -17.81 -13.12
C GLN A 46 23.21 -17.75 -12.85
N ARG A 47 23.68 -16.67 -12.21
CA ARG A 47 25.09 -16.49 -11.81
C ARG A 47 25.36 -16.94 -10.38
N ASN A 48 24.42 -17.63 -9.73
CA ASN A 48 24.48 -18.00 -8.31
C ASN A 48 24.68 -16.79 -7.38
N ALA A 49 24.27 -15.59 -7.80
CA ALA A 49 24.39 -14.33 -7.08
C ALA A 49 23.01 -13.79 -6.66
N GLY A 50 22.05 -14.70 -6.45
CA GLY A 50 20.67 -14.34 -6.16
C GLY A 50 20.37 -14.22 -4.66
N SER A 51 21.14 -14.83 -3.77
CA SER A 51 20.72 -15.01 -2.37
C SER A 51 20.98 -13.78 -1.51
N LEU A 52 20.01 -13.37 -0.68
CA LEU A 52 20.20 -12.30 0.32
C LEU A 52 21.34 -12.60 1.31
N THR A 53 21.63 -13.88 1.57
CA THR A 53 22.70 -14.29 2.49
C THR A 53 24.10 -14.03 1.95
N GLN A 54 24.25 -13.78 0.65
CA GLN A 54 25.53 -13.50 0.00
C GLN A 54 25.97 -12.04 0.13
N TYR A 55 25.06 -11.17 0.60
CA TYR A 55 25.28 -9.73 0.69
C TYR A 55 25.12 -9.23 2.12
N ALA A 56 25.79 -8.12 2.42
CA ALA A 56 25.66 -7.39 3.69
C ALA A 56 25.42 -5.89 3.43
N GLY A 57 25.03 -5.15 4.47
CA GLY A 57 24.86 -3.70 4.39
C GLY A 57 23.87 -3.25 3.30
N GLU A 58 24.27 -2.24 2.53
CA GLU A 58 23.41 -1.62 1.51
C GLU A 58 23.07 -2.55 0.35
N GLU A 59 24.01 -3.39 -0.10
CA GLU A 59 23.78 -4.31 -1.22
C GLU A 59 22.67 -5.32 -0.89
N ARG A 60 22.70 -5.86 0.33
CA ARG A 60 21.63 -6.73 0.83
C ARG A 60 20.30 -5.99 0.83
N GLN A 61 20.28 -4.74 1.28
CA GLN A 61 19.07 -3.93 1.32
C GLN A 61 18.52 -3.65 -0.09
N TRP A 62 19.37 -3.34 -1.07
CA TRP A 62 18.94 -3.13 -2.45
C TRP A 62 18.35 -4.39 -3.07
N LEU A 63 18.96 -5.54 -2.82
CA LEU A 63 18.43 -6.82 -3.28
C LEU A 63 17.10 -7.17 -2.59
N ALA A 64 16.97 -6.89 -1.29
CA ALA A 64 15.72 -7.06 -0.55
C ALA A 64 14.62 -6.17 -1.13
N ASP A 65 14.89 -4.88 -1.32
CA ASP A 65 13.95 -3.92 -1.92
C ASP A 65 13.52 -4.35 -3.33
N ALA A 66 14.45 -4.86 -4.14
CA ALA A 66 14.17 -5.38 -5.47
C ALA A 66 13.26 -6.62 -5.42
N ARG A 67 13.52 -7.55 -4.49
CA ARG A 67 12.71 -8.75 -4.28
C ARG A 67 11.31 -8.42 -3.79
N LEU A 68 11.17 -7.47 -2.87
CA LEU A 68 9.88 -6.95 -2.41
C LEU A 68 9.12 -6.26 -3.54
N PHE A 69 9.79 -5.43 -4.35
CA PHE A 69 9.18 -4.81 -5.52
C PHE A 69 8.68 -5.88 -6.51
N TYR A 70 9.47 -6.92 -6.76
CA TYR A 70 9.08 -8.05 -7.59
C TYR A 70 7.85 -8.76 -7.02
N GLY A 71 7.87 -9.13 -5.73
CA GLY A 71 6.77 -9.84 -5.07
C GLY A 71 5.47 -9.03 -5.11
N TYR A 72 5.54 -7.74 -4.78
CA TYR A 72 4.40 -6.83 -4.85
C TYR A 72 3.79 -6.76 -6.25
N HIS A 73 4.62 -6.57 -7.29
CA HIS A 73 4.12 -6.45 -8.66
C HIS A 73 3.63 -7.79 -9.24
N ARG A 74 4.23 -8.92 -8.82
CA ARG A 74 3.81 -10.26 -9.23
C ARG A 74 2.38 -10.59 -8.81
N PHE A 75 1.98 -10.13 -7.62
CA PHE A 75 0.64 -10.35 -7.05
C PHE A 75 -0.26 -9.12 -7.13
N LEU A 76 0.15 -8.05 -7.84
CA LEU A 76 -0.64 -6.84 -8.00
C LEU A 76 -2.06 -7.11 -8.52
N PRO A 77 -2.27 -7.97 -9.55
CA PRO A 77 -3.61 -8.29 -10.03
C PRO A 77 -4.46 -9.03 -9.00
N ASP A 78 -3.83 -9.86 -8.16
CA ASP A 78 -4.52 -10.62 -7.13
C ASP A 78 -4.92 -9.74 -5.94
N LEU A 79 -4.06 -8.80 -5.56
CA LEU A 79 -4.36 -7.74 -4.59
C LEU A 79 -5.52 -6.88 -5.08
N ASP A 80 -5.53 -6.50 -6.36
CA ASP A 80 -6.64 -5.74 -6.96
C ASP A 80 -7.97 -6.47 -6.91
N ARG A 81 -7.94 -7.77 -7.19
CA ARG A 81 -9.13 -8.63 -7.13
C ARG A 81 -9.66 -8.74 -5.70
N LEU A 82 -8.78 -9.00 -4.74
CA LEU A 82 -9.15 -9.07 -3.32
C LEU A 82 -9.78 -7.75 -2.85
N ILE A 83 -9.14 -6.62 -3.11
CA ILE A 83 -9.65 -5.30 -2.73
C ILE A 83 -11.00 -5.02 -3.41
N GLY A 84 -11.16 -5.41 -4.68
CA GLY A 84 -12.44 -5.28 -5.38
C GLY A 84 -13.55 -6.11 -4.73
N GLN A 85 -13.26 -7.34 -4.31
CA GLN A 85 -14.21 -8.23 -3.62
C GLN A 85 -14.63 -7.66 -2.26
N GLU A 86 -13.68 -7.16 -1.47
CA GLU A 86 -13.98 -6.55 -0.17
C GLU A 86 -14.76 -5.25 -0.31
N LEU A 87 -14.50 -4.44 -1.33
CA LEU A 87 -15.31 -3.25 -1.60
C LEU A 87 -16.74 -3.59 -2.01
N ALA A 88 -16.97 -4.74 -2.64
CA ALA A 88 -18.31 -5.22 -2.96
C ALA A 88 -19.03 -5.84 -1.74
N GLN A 89 -18.28 -6.43 -0.79
CA GLN A 89 -18.81 -7.06 0.42
C GLN A 89 -18.04 -6.60 1.68
N PRO A 90 -18.28 -5.37 2.17
CA PRO A 90 -17.35 -4.71 3.10
C PRO A 90 -17.28 -5.27 4.52
N ARG A 91 -18.27 -6.08 4.93
CA ARG A 91 -18.44 -6.55 6.33
C ARG A 91 -17.81 -7.92 6.60
N GLN A 92 -17.26 -8.61 5.60
CA GLN A 92 -16.65 -9.92 5.80
C GLN A 92 -15.27 -9.97 5.16
N PRO A 93 -14.20 -10.19 5.95
CA PRO A 93 -12.85 -10.35 5.41
C PRO A 93 -12.84 -11.51 4.41
N THR A 94 -12.41 -11.26 3.17
CA THR A 94 -12.39 -12.28 2.11
C THR A 94 -11.09 -13.08 2.19
N PRO A 95 -11.09 -14.42 1.97
CA PRO A 95 -9.85 -15.19 1.93
C PRO A 95 -8.90 -14.68 0.84
N ALA A 96 -7.63 -14.51 1.18
CA ALA A 96 -6.60 -14.19 0.20
C ALA A 96 -6.11 -15.49 -0.46
N ALA A 97 -6.84 -15.99 -1.46
CA ALA A 97 -6.54 -17.28 -2.11
C ALA A 97 -5.10 -17.44 -2.65
N PHE A 98 -4.40 -16.32 -2.89
CA PHE A 98 -3.01 -16.28 -3.38
C PHE A 98 -1.97 -16.15 -2.26
N ALA A 99 -2.37 -16.06 -0.98
CA ALA A 99 -1.45 -15.78 0.11
C ALA A 99 -0.40 -16.87 0.29
N ASP A 100 -0.77 -18.16 0.17
CA ASP A 100 0.20 -19.26 0.30
C ASP A 100 1.31 -19.16 -0.74
N ALA A 101 0.95 -18.84 -1.99
CA ALA A 101 1.91 -18.62 -3.06
C ALA A 101 2.77 -17.37 -2.82
N ALA A 102 2.19 -16.29 -2.29
CA ALA A 102 2.92 -15.07 -1.97
C ALA A 102 3.90 -15.25 -0.81
N LEU A 103 3.47 -15.93 0.25
CA LEU A 103 4.30 -16.27 1.39
C LEU A 103 5.39 -17.28 1.03
N ALA A 104 5.11 -18.24 0.14
CA ALA A 104 6.13 -19.14 -0.40
C ALA A 104 7.19 -18.35 -1.18
N LEU A 105 6.78 -17.47 -2.11
CA LEU A 105 7.70 -16.62 -2.87
C LEU A 105 8.60 -15.78 -1.95
N LEU A 106 8.02 -15.12 -0.94
CA LEU A 106 8.80 -14.31 0.00
C LEU A 106 9.82 -15.15 0.78
N ARG A 107 9.45 -16.37 1.19
CA ARG A 107 10.39 -17.30 1.84
C ARG A 107 11.50 -17.77 0.92
N GLU A 108 11.18 -18.12 -0.33
CA GLU A 108 12.17 -18.45 -1.36
C GLU A 108 13.11 -17.27 -1.65
N GLN A 109 12.61 -16.05 -1.53
CA GLN A 109 13.37 -14.81 -1.59
C GLN A 109 14.18 -14.50 -0.32
N GLY A 110 14.21 -15.41 0.65
CA GLY A 110 15.09 -15.34 1.83
C GLY A 110 14.54 -14.51 2.99
N PHE A 111 13.24 -14.16 2.98
CA PHE A 111 12.57 -13.57 4.13
C PHE A 111 12.08 -14.69 5.08
N ASN A 112 12.23 -14.49 6.38
CA ASN A 112 11.71 -15.44 7.35
C ASN A 112 10.17 -15.41 7.42
N GLN A 113 9.55 -16.35 8.14
CA GLN A 113 8.09 -16.45 8.23
C GLN A 113 7.43 -15.15 8.71
N THR A 114 7.96 -14.54 9.76
CA THR A 114 7.42 -13.31 10.36
C THR A 114 7.56 -12.12 9.40
N GLU A 115 8.68 -12.02 8.70
CA GLU A 115 8.91 -11.02 7.67
C GLU A 115 7.97 -11.22 6.48
N ALA A 116 7.82 -12.45 5.99
CA ALA A 116 6.95 -12.77 4.86
C ALA A 116 5.49 -12.36 5.13
N VAL A 117 4.97 -12.68 6.33
CA VAL A 117 3.61 -12.30 6.74
C VAL A 117 3.46 -10.77 6.83
N ARG A 118 4.47 -10.08 7.39
CA ARG A 118 4.46 -8.62 7.49
C ARG A 118 4.50 -7.95 6.12
N TYR A 119 5.40 -8.38 5.24
CA TYR A 119 5.52 -7.84 3.89
C TYR A 119 4.27 -8.12 3.06
N PHE A 120 3.63 -9.27 3.24
CA PHE A 120 2.34 -9.55 2.62
C PHE A 120 1.25 -8.57 3.09
N GLY A 121 1.20 -8.29 4.41
CA GLY A 121 0.34 -7.23 4.96
C GLY A 121 0.62 -5.85 4.37
N LEU A 122 1.90 -5.49 4.24
CA LEU A 122 2.33 -4.23 3.64
C LEU A 122 1.97 -4.14 2.15
N PHE A 123 2.06 -5.23 1.39
CA PHE A 123 1.63 -5.25 -0.02
C PHE A 123 0.15 -4.90 -0.17
N TYR A 124 -0.68 -5.52 0.67
CA TYR A 124 -2.11 -5.22 0.72
C TYR A 124 -2.39 -3.78 1.13
N GLN A 125 -1.74 -3.28 2.18
CA GLN A 125 -1.86 -1.88 2.59
C GLN A 125 -1.45 -0.90 1.48
N LEU A 126 -0.27 -1.08 0.88
CA LEU A 126 0.24 -0.23 -0.20
C LEU A 126 -0.74 -0.18 -1.37
N ARG A 127 -1.27 -1.34 -1.78
CA ARG A 127 -2.19 -1.39 -2.92
C ARG A 127 -3.51 -0.71 -2.61
N ARG A 128 -4.07 -0.94 -1.41
CA ARG A 128 -5.29 -0.25 -0.96
C ARG A 128 -5.10 1.25 -0.90
N ALA A 129 -4.01 1.71 -0.28
CA ALA A 129 -3.73 3.13 -0.15
C ALA A 129 -3.63 3.81 -1.51
N TYR A 130 -2.93 3.19 -2.46
CA TYR A 130 -2.88 3.68 -3.83
C TYR A 130 -4.29 3.82 -4.40
N ARG A 131 -5.13 2.76 -4.33
CA ARG A 131 -6.48 2.79 -4.89
C ARG A 131 -7.35 3.86 -4.26
N PHE A 132 -7.36 3.96 -2.92
CA PHE A 132 -8.19 4.96 -2.24
C PHE A 132 -7.75 6.39 -2.53
N ILE A 133 -6.45 6.67 -2.55
CA ILE A 133 -5.95 8.01 -2.87
C ILE A 133 -6.23 8.37 -4.33
N ASP A 134 -6.02 7.42 -5.24
CA ASP A 134 -6.22 7.63 -6.67
C ASP A 134 -7.71 7.82 -7.01
N SER A 135 -8.61 7.02 -6.40
CA SER A 135 -10.05 7.07 -6.66
C SER A 135 -10.80 8.15 -5.89
N ALA A 136 -10.37 8.51 -4.67
CA ALA A 136 -11.09 9.47 -3.83
C ALA A 136 -10.94 10.92 -4.29
N LEU A 137 -9.90 11.20 -5.09
CA LEU A 137 -9.55 12.53 -5.55
C LEU A 137 -9.60 12.57 -7.07
N ILE A 138 -10.51 13.35 -7.65
CA ILE A 138 -10.68 13.44 -9.10
C ILE A 138 -9.77 14.54 -9.66
N GLY A 139 -9.20 14.31 -10.86
CA GLY A 139 -8.49 15.33 -11.62
C GLY A 139 -6.97 15.19 -11.63
N SER A 140 -6.36 15.68 -12.70
CA SER A 140 -4.94 15.50 -13.01
C SER A 140 -4.10 16.78 -12.87
N SER A 141 -4.67 17.85 -12.33
CA SER A 141 -4.00 19.15 -12.16
C SER A 141 -2.76 19.04 -11.23
N PRO A 142 -1.80 19.98 -11.33
CA PRO A 142 -0.61 19.97 -10.48
C PRO A 142 -0.94 19.95 -8.97
N CYS A 143 -1.94 20.73 -8.53
CA CYS A 143 -2.36 20.74 -7.13
C CYS A 143 -2.93 19.38 -6.68
N MET A 144 -3.73 18.71 -7.53
CA MET A 144 -4.27 17.38 -7.20
C MET A 144 -3.18 16.31 -7.14
N ARG A 145 -2.14 16.39 -7.98
CA ARG A 145 -0.99 15.49 -7.89
C ARG A 145 -0.19 15.72 -6.61
N GLN A 146 0.04 16.98 -6.24
CA GLN A 146 0.70 17.34 -4.99
C GLN A 146 -0.11 16.86 -3.77
N PHE A 147 -1.44 16.97 -3.83
CA PHE A 147 -2.30 16.51 -2.75
C PHE A 147 -2.26 15.00 -2.58
N ARG A 148 -2.36 14.21 -3.67
CA ARG A 148 -2.18 12.74 -3.60
C ARG A 148 -0.83 12.34 -3.02
N ARG A 149 0.24 13.05 -3.42
CA ARG A 149 1.58 12.85 -2.84
C ARG A 149 1.61 13.13 -1.34
N ALA A 150 1.00 14.22 -0.90
CA ALA A 150 0.93 14.58 0.51
C ALA A 150 0.15 13.55 1.33
N LEU A 151 -0.97 13.02 0.82
CA LEU A 151 -1.73 11.95 1.47
C LEU A 151 -0.91 10.66 1.59
N TRP A 152 -0.21 10.27 0.52
CA TRP A 152 0.67 9.10 0.59
C TRP A 152 1.77 9.27 1.64
N ASN A 153 2.41 10.45 1.68
CA ASN A 153 3.44 10.75 2.68
C ASN A 153 2.85 10.84 4.10
N ASN A 154 1.58 11.21 4.26
CA ASN A 154 0.91 11.19 5.55
C ASN A 154 0.72 9.75 6.06
N ILE A 155 0.44 8.78 5.17
CA ILE A 155 0.25 7.36 5.55
C ILE A 155 1.58 6.64 5.76
N PHE A 156 2.55 6.85 4.87
CA PHE A 156 3.79 6.06 4.80
C PHE A 156 5.07 6.85 5.14
N GLY A 157 4.96 8.13 5.47
CA GLY A 157 6.12 9.02 5.57
C GLY A 157 6.80 9.26 4.23
N CYS A 158 7.96 9.96 4.29
CA CYS A 158 8.79 10.23 3.11
C CYS A 158 9.73 9.07 2.75
N ASP A 159 10.00 8.16 3.69
CA ASP A 159 10.83 6.97 3.48
C ASP A 159 10.09 5.71 3.91
N LEU A 160 9.72 4.89 2.93
CA LEU A 160 8.97 3.66 3.19
C LEU A 160 9.78 2.64 4.00
N ARG A 161 11.12 2.71 4.01
CA ARG A 161 11.96 1.83 4.84
C ARG A 161 11.83 2.19 6.31
N VAL A 162 11.81 3.50 6.63
CA VAL A 162 11.57 3.96 8.00
C VAL A 162 10.18 3.54 8.46
N TYR A 163 9.19 3.68 7.58
CA TYR A 163 7.83 3.23 7.84
C TYR A 163 7.75 1.73 8.14
N GLU A 164 8.26 0.91 7.23
CA GLU A 164 8.25 -0.56 7.34
C GLU A 164 8.97 -1.05 8.59
N ARG A 165 10.05 -0.38 9.00
CA ARG A 165 10.87 -0.82 10.13
C ARG A 165 10.31 -0.37 11.48
N TYR A 166 9.67 0.80 11.55
CA TYR A 166 9.33 1.43 12.85
C TYR A 166 7.90 1.94 13.00
N LEU A 167 7.20 2.29 11.91
CA LEU A 167 5.94 3.03 11.99
C LEU A 167 4.71 2.25 11.54
N TRP A 168 4.88 1.10 10.88
CA TRP A 168 3.78 0.33 10.32
C TRP A 168 2.68 -0.03 11.34
N ASN A 169 3.04 -0.23 12.60
CA ASN A 169 2.13 -0.51 13.72
C ASN A 169 1.98 0.67 14.71
N ARG A 170 2.31 1.90 14.27
CA ARG A 170 2.28 3.10 15.11
C ARG A 170 1.57 4.28 14.48
N MET A 171 1.15 4.20 13.21
CA MET A 171 0.52 5.34 12.54
C MET A 171 -0.79 5.78 13.20
N GLU A 172 -1.48 4.89 13.92
CA GLU A 172 -2.68 5.22 14.70
C GLU A 172 -2.41 6.14 15.90
N ASP A 173 -1.15 6.20 16.36
CA ASP A 173 -0.74 7.08 17.47
C ASP A 173 -0.64 8.56 17.04
N PHE A 174 -0.71 8.86 15.74
CA PHE A 174 -0.54 10.22 15.20
C PHE A 174 -1.85 10.80 14.67
N SER A 175 -2.30 11.90 15.28
CA SER A 175 -3.46 12.65 14.78
C SER A 175 -3.11 13.45 13.51
N THR A 176 -3.96 13.35 12.49
CA THR A 176 -3.85 14.16 11.26
C THR A 176 -4.96 15.22 11.21
N LEU A 177 -4.58 16.49 11.09
CA LEU A 177 -5.50 17.61 10.91
C LEU A 177 -5.59 18.00 9.42
N LEU A 178 -6.80 17.96 8.86
CA LEU A 178 -7.06 18.38 7.47
C LEU A 178 -7.69 19.78 7.45
N LEU A 179 -6.96 20.74 6.89
CA LEU A 179 -7.38 22.13 6.76
C LEU A 179 -7.87 22.44 5.35
N GLY A 180 -8.91 23.26 5.25
CA GLY A 180 -9.44 23.74 3.98
C GLY A 180 -10.89 24.21 4.07
N GLU A 181 -11.33 24.96 3.08
CA GLU A 181 -12.70 25.48 2.98
C GLU A 181 -13.75 24.35 2.91
N THR A 182 -15.01 24.70 3.17
CA THR A 182 -16.14 23.77 3.01
C THR A 182 -16.24 23.32 1.55
N GLY A 183 -16.44 22.02 1.32
CA GLY A 183 -16.53 21.45 -0.02
C GLY A 183 -15.19 21.12 -0.69
N SER A 184 -14.04 21.39 -0.07
CA SER A 184 -12.71 21.09 -0.64
C SER A 184 -12.30 19.61 -0.67
N GLY A 185 -13.18 18.70 -0.26
CA GLY A 185 -12.92 17.26 -0.26
C GLY A 185 -12.20 16.71 0.98
N LYS A 186 -12.21 17.44 2.11
CA LYS A 186 -11.63 16.99 3.39
C LYS A 186 -12.10 15.60 3.81
N GLY A 187 -13.41 15.32 3.69
CA GLY A 187 -13.99 14.02 4.01
C GLY A 187 -13.42 12.89 3.14
N SER A 188 -13.26 13.11 1.84
CA SER A 188 -12.65 12.14 0.93
C SER A 188 -11.18 11.88 1.27
N ALA A 189 -10.44 12.91 1.66
CA ALA A 189 -9.05 12.77 2.11
C ALA A 189 -8.94 12.01 3.44
N ALA A 190 -9.80 12.31 4.41
CA ALA A 190 -9.88 11.57 5.68
C ALA A 190 -10.22 10.10 5.44
N ALA A 191 -11.18 9.82 4.56
CA ALA A 191 -11.56 8.45 4.20
C ALA A 191 -10.41 7.72 3.50
N ALA A 192 -9.66 8.39 2.62
CA ALA A 192 -8.50 7.79 1.97
C ALA A 192 -7.40 7.42 2.98
N ILE A 193 -7.13 8.28 3.97
CA ILE A 193 -6.17 7.99 5.04
C ILE A 193 -6.66 6.84 5.93
N GLY A 194 -7.88 6.95 6.47
CA GLY A 194 -8.42 5.96 7.41
C GLY A 194 -8.57 4.56 6.81
N ARG A 195 -8.96 4.46 5.53
CA ARG A 195 -9.05 3.16 4.84
C ARG A 195 -7.69 2.56 4.44
N SER A 196 -6.59 3.29 4.68
CA SER A 196 -5.22 2.90 4.32
C SER A 196 -4.39 2.40 5.51
N VAL A 197 -5.00 2.22 6.68
CA VAL A 197 -4.32 1.65 7.87
C VAL A 197 -3.78 0.25 7.60
N PHE A 198 -2.75 -0.14 8.34
CA PHE A 198 -2.21 -1.50 8.25
C PHE A 198 -3.22 -2.50 8.82
N ILE A 199 -3.49 -3.57 8.08
CA ILE A 199 -4.32 -4.69 8.57
C ILE A 199 -3.43 -5.93 8.62
N PRO A 200 -3.24 -6.55 9.80
CA PRO A 200 -2.46 -7.77 9.90
C PRO A 200 -3.11 -8.91 9.12
N PHE A 201 -2.27 -9.72 8.47
CA PHE A 201 -2.69 -10.96 7.83
C PHE A 201 -2.59 -12.12 8.83
N ASP A 202 -3.61 -12.97 8.88
CA ASP A 202 -3.62 -14.21 9.65
C ASP A 202 -3.41 -15.43 8.71
N PRO A 203 -2.24 -16.08 8.78
CA PRO A 203 -1.96 -17.27 7.97
C PRO A 203 -2.84 -18.47 8.32
N ALA A 204 -3.38 -18.57 9.54
CA ALA A 204 -4.18 -19.73 9.94
C ALA A 204 -5.56 -19.73 9.28
N SER A 205 -6.19 -18.56 9.19
CA SER A 205 -7.49 -18.38 8.52
C SER A 205 -7.38 -17.96 7.06
N ASN A 206 -6.17 -17.66 6.58
CA ASN A 206 -5.87 -17.14 5.24
C ASN A 206 -6.66 -15.85 4.92
N ARG A 207 -6.79 -14.97 5.92
CA ARG A 207 -7.59 -13.73 5.87
C ARG A 207 -6.86 -12.57 6.52
N PHE A 208 -7.25 -11.36 6.14
CA PHE A 208 -6.91 -10.15 6.89
C PHE A 208 -7.80 -10.04 8.12
N GLN A 209 -7.26 -9.54 9.25
CA GLN A 209 -7.96 -9.53 10.54
C GLN A 209 -9.20 -8.62 10.57
N HIS A 210 -9.25 -7.60 9.70
CA HIS A 210 -10.35 -6.64 9.63
C HIS A 210 -10.80 -6.44 8.19
N GLY A 211 -12.09 -6.17 8.00
CA GLY A 211 -12.62 -5.73 6.72
C GLY A 211 -12.26 -4.28 6.44
N VAL A 212 -12.32 -3.88 5.17
CA VAL A 212 -12.10 -2.47 4.77
C VAL A 212 -13.09 -1.52 5.48
N ALA A 213 -14.35 -1.92 5.66
CA ALA A 213 -15.35 -1.07 6.31
C ALA A 213 -15.03 -0.78 7.79
N ASP A 214 -14.37 -1.71 8.47
CA ASP A 214 -14.07 -1.61 9.90
C ASP A 214 -12.93 -0.62 10.19
N THR A 215 -12.21 -0.18 9.15
CA THR A 215 -11.03 0.69 9.31
C THR A 215 -11.32 2.18 9.35
N PHE A 216 -12.55 2.61 9.02
CA PHE A 216 -12.86 4.03 8.93
C PHE A 216 -14.29 4.33 9.40
N LEU A 217 -14.38 5.10 10.48
CA LEU A 217 -15.62 5.62 11.02
C LEU A 217 -15.67 7.14 10.81
N THR A 218 -16.83 7.64 10.39
CA THR A 218 -17.08 9.07 10.22
C THR A 218 -18.05 9.56 11.27
N VAL A 219 -17.68 10.62 11.98
CA VAL A 219 -18.56 11.31 12.93
C VAL A 219 -18.58 12.78 12.56
N ASN A 220 -19.77 13.32 12.30
CA ASN A 220 -19.96 14.75 12.09
C ASN A 220 -20.47 15.39 13.37
N LEU A 221 -19.59 16.10 14.08
CA LEU A 221 -19.93 16.72 15.38
C LEU A 221 -21.07 17.74 15.28
N ALA A 222 -21.30 18.34 14.11
CA ALA A 222 -22.40 19.30 13.91
C ALA A 222 -23.79 18.64 13.87
N GLU A 223 -23.87 17.31 13.74
CA GLU A 223 -25.13 16.56 13.74
C GLU A 223 -25.62 16.25 15.16
N PHE A 224 -24.78 16.49 16.18
CA PHE A 224 -25.11 16.18 17.56
C PHE A 224 -25.38 17.45 18.37
N PRO A 225 -26.46 17.49 19.17
CA PRO A 225 -26.65 18.49 20.22
C PRO A 225 -25.47 18.44 21.20
N GLU A 226 -25.06 19.59 21.72
CA GLU A 226 -23.92 19.71 22.65
C GLU A 226 -24.06 18.79 23.88
N SER A 227 -25.28 18.56 24.36
CA SER A 227 -25.59 17.66 25.47
C SER A 227 -25.45 16.16 25.16
N LEU A 228 -25.38 15.76 23.88
CA LEU A 228 -25.29 14.37 23.44
C LEU A 228 -23.93 14.00 22.83
N ILE A 229 -23.11 15.01 22.45
CA ILE A 229 -21.77 14.79 21.85
C ILE A 229 -20.90 13.87 22.69
N GLU A 230 -20.83 14.07 24.01
CA GLU A 230 -19.97 13.27 24.89
C GLU A 230 -20.42 11.80 24.95
N SER A 231 -21.74 11.56 25.01
CA SER A 231 -22.31 10.21 25.02
C SER A 231 -22.10 9.46 23.71
N GLU A 232 -22.13 10.16 22.57
CA GLU A 232 -21.93 9.57 21.24
C GLU A 232 -20.44 9.29 20.96
N LEU A 233 -19.52 10.12 21.48
CA LEU A 233 -18.08 9.93 21.29
C LEU A 233 -17.48 8.87 22.22
N PHE A 234 -17.98 8.75 23.45
CA PHE A 234 -17.36 7.91 24.48
C PHE A 234 -18.26 6.74 24.96
N GLY A 235 -19.51 6.67 24.46
CA GLY A 235 -20.51 5.71 24.90
C GLY A 235 -21.18 6.12 26.23
N HIS A 236 -22.33 5.50 26.51
CA HIS A 236 -23.00 5.66 27.80
C HIS A 236 -22.21 4.92 28.90
N ARG A 237 -21.97 5.61 30.03
CA ARG A 237 -21.64 4.95 31.31
C ARG A 237 -22.90 4.62 32.07
#